data_AF-A0A0P0GAX3-F1
#
_entry.id   AF-A0A0P0GAX3-F1
#
_cell.length_a   1.000
_cell.length_b   1.000
_cell.length_c   1.000
_cell.angle_alpha   90.00
_cell.angle_beta   90.00
_cell.angle_gamma   90.00
#
_symmetry.space_group_name_H-M   'P 1'
#
loop_
_entity.id
_entity.type
_entity.pdbx_description
1 polymer ?
#
loop_
_entity_poly.entity_id
_entity_poly.type
_entity_poly.pdbx_seq_one_letter_code
_entity_poly.pdbx_strand_id
1 'polypeptide(L)'
;MGEPRQRSVMKPHVKGNLIRWTTNSPSMVEVEAQCASLGRQANRASLPLTLLLEGKELPRLSELRRLFHLIDPLMQDGAALHVLCESLATQRLVEFCGLHLVLEPNEGQAPDCKS
;
A
#
# COMPACT_ATOMS: atom_id res chain seq x y z
N MET A 1 -17.67 37.11 -5.62
CA MET A 1 -16.78 36.45 -4.65
C MET A 1 -17.05 34.96 -4.73
N GLY A 2 -16.16 34.21 -5.39
CA GLY A 2 -16.28 32.75 -5.47
C GLY A 2 -15.34 32.13 -4.44
N GLU A 3 -15.88 31.38 -3.49
CA GLU A 3 -15.09 30.62 -2.54
C GLU A 3 -14.34 29.48 -3.26
N PRO A 4 -13.06 29.24 -2.97
CA PRO A 4 -12.35 28.11 -3.53
C PRO A 4 -12.90 26.83 -2.91
N ARG A 5 -13.60 26.02 -3.72
CA ARG A 5 -14.01 24.64 -3.41
C ARG A 5 -12.79 23.86 -2.91
N GLN A 6 -12.73 23.69 -1.61
CA GLN A 6 -11.78 22.84 -0.91
C GLN A 6 -12.01 21.41 -1.42
N ARG A 7 -11.14 20.96 -2.35
CA ARG A 7 -11.06 19.54 -2.71
C ARG A 7 -10.71 18.80 -1.42
N SER A 8 -11.70 18.20 -0.78
CA SER A 8 -11.46 17.23 0.29
C SER A 8 -10.67 16.09 -0.34
N VAL A 9 -9.35 16.11 -0.10
CA VAL A 9 -8.46 14.99 -0.39
C VAL A 9 -8.93 13.88 0.55
N MET A 10 -9.77 12.96 0.03
CA MET A 10 -10.15 11.75 0.76
C MET A 10 -8.86 11.01 1.11
N LYS A 11 -8.47 11.07 2.38
CA LYS A 11 -7.32 10.32 2.87
C LYS A 11 -7.76 8.87 2.96
N PRO A 12 -7.03 7.91 2.35
CA PRO A 12 -7.37 6.52 2.50
C PRO A 12 -7.41 6.17 3.99
N HIS A 13 -8.44 5.45 4.42
CA HIS A 13 -8.54 4.95 5.79
C HIS A 13 -7.42 3.93 6.01
N VAL A 14 -6.33 4.37 6.64
CA VAL A 14 -5.17 3.52 6.94
C VAL A 14 -5.48 2.68 8.19
N LYS A 15 -5.38 1.35 8.06
CA LYS A 15 -5.49 0.42 9.19
C LYS A 15 -4.07 0.06 9.66
N GLY A 16 -3.68 0.51 10.86
CA GLY A 16 -2.41 0.15 11.49
C GLY A 16 -1.16 0.85 10.95
N ASN A 17 -0.04 0.13 10.87
CA ASN A 17 1.26 0.66 10.46
C ASN A 17 1.31 0.90 8.95
N LEU A 18 1.58 2.13 8.53
CA LEU A 18 1.63 2.51 7.12
C LEU A 18 3.04 2.41 6.56
N ILE A 19 3.21 1.63 5.51
CA ILE A 19 4.40 1.59 4.67
C ILE A 19 4.04 2.26 3.34
N ARG A 20 4.69 3.36 3.01
CA ARG A 20 4.51 4.05 1.72
C ARG A 20 5.66 3.72 0.79
N TRP A 21 5.32 3.30 -0.41
CA TRP A 21 6.30 3.05 -1.45
C TRP A 21 5.89 3.75 -2.74
N THR A 22 6.86 4.41 -3.36
CA THR A 22 6.74 4.98 -4.71
C THR A 22 7.73 4.31 -5.64
N THR A 23 7.49 4.37 -6.96
CA THR A 23 8.41 3.86 -7.99
C THR A 23 9.77 4.58 -8.05
N ASN A 24 10.02 5.54 -7.15
CA ASN A 24 11.27 6.27 -7.07
C ASN A 24 12.25 5.54 -6.14
N SER A 25 13.49 5.35 -6.60
CA SER A 25 14.54 4.61 -5.87
C SER A 25 14.79 5.05 -4.41
N PRO A 26 14.71 6.34 -4.00
CA PRO A 26 14.88 6.73 -2.59
C PRO A 26 13.83 6.11 -1.66
N SER A 27 12.62 5.86 -2.19
CA SER A 27 11.50 5.32 -1.41
C SER A 27 11.76 3.89 -0.94
N MET A 28 12.53 3.09 -1.69
CA MET A 28 12.85 1.71 -1.27
C MET A 28 13.73 1.68 0.00
N VAL A 29 14.67 2.62 0.15
CA VAL A 29 15.54 2.71 1.33
C VAL A 29 14.71 3.07 2.58
N GLU A 30 13.74 3.96 2.43
CA GLU A 30 12.82 4.32 3.52
C GLU A 30 11.95 3.14 3.94
N VAL A 31 11.45 2.36 2.98
CA VAL A 31 10.71 1.13 3.26
C VAL A 31 11.57 0.11 4.01
N GLU A 32 12.81 -0.11 3.60
CA GLU A 32 13.73 -1.01 4.30
C GLU A 32 13.96 -0.59 5.75
N ALA A 33 14.21 0.69 5.97
CA ALA A 33 14.39 1.25 7.31
C ALA A 33 13.12 1.10 8.16
N GLN A 34 11.94 1.32 7.58
CA GLN A 34 10.66 1.14 8.25
C GLN A 34 10.40 -0.33 8.59
N CYS A 35 10.59 -1.25 7.64
CA CYS A 35 10.44 -2.69 7.88
C CYS A 35 11.40 -3.18 8.97
N ALA A 36 12.66 -2.73 8.96
CA ALA A 36 13.63 -3.06 10.00
C ALA A 36 13.24 -2.47 11.37
N SER A 37 12.67 -1.26 11.41
CA SER A 37 12.20 -0.62 12.63
C SER A 37 10.99 -1.34 13.23
N LEU A 38 9.96 -1.58 12.42
CA LEU A 38 8.80 -2.41 12.77
C LEU A 38 9.25 -3.81 13.19
N GLY A 39 10.32 -4.30 12.56
CA GLY A 39 10.89 -5.58 12.86
C GLY A 39 11.57 -5.71 14.22
N ARG A 40 11.85 -4.59 14.91
CA ARG A 40 12.47 -4.61 16.25
C ARG A 40 11.47 -4.40 17.38
N GLN A 41 10.19 -4.18 17.07
CA GLN A 41 9.17 -3.92 18.08
C GLN A 41 8.74 -5.23 18.77
N ALA A 42 8.82 -5.29 20.10
CA ALA A 42 8.60 -6.49 20.89
C ALA A 42 7.12 -6.98 20.93
N ASN A 43 6.17 -6.22 20.37
CA ASN A 43 4.72 -6.46 20.48
C ASN A 43 4.06 -6.77 19.12
N ARG A 44 4.79 -7.49 18.25
CA ARG A 44 4.49 -7.70 16.81
C ARG A 44 3.20 -8.45 16.50
N ALA A 45 2.79 -9.37 17.38
CA ALA A 45 1.69 -10.28 17.10
C ALA A 45 0.33 -9.57 17.20
N SER A 46 -0.04 -8.80 16.16
CA SER A 46 -1.43 -8.45 15.77
C SER A 46 -1.56 -7.11 15.03
N LEU A 47 -0.49 -6.33 14.83
CA LEU A 47 -0.66 -4.99 14.27
C LEU A 47 -0.92 -5.06 12.75
N PRO A 48 -2.07 -4.57 12.25
CA PRO A 48 -2.30 -4.53 10.82
C PRO A 48 -1.26 -3.64 10.12
N LEU A 49 -0.88 -4.04 8.92
CA LEU A 49 0.04 -3.33 8.04
C LEU A 49 -0.75 -2.83 6.84
N THR A 50 -0.57 -1.56 6.48
CA THR A 50 -1.07 -1.01 5.23
C THR A 50 0.11 -0.67 4.33
N LEU A 51 0.21 -1.31 3.17
CA LEU A 51 1.15 -0.96 2.11
C LEU A 51 0.45 -0.06 1.10
N LEU A 52 0.90 1.18 0.97
CA LEU A 52 0.42 2.12 -0.03
C LEU A 52 1.43 2.20 -1.18
N LEU A 53 1.00 1.80 -2.38
CA LEU A 53 1.74 1.87 -3.63
C LEU A 53 1.30 3.14 -4.39
N GLU A 54 2.14 4.17 -4.33
CA GLU A 54 1.91 5.47 -4.97
C GLU A 54 2.76 5.61 -6.23
N GLY A 55 2.28 6.41 -7.18
CA GLY A 55 3.02 6.72 -8.40
C GLY A 55 2.27 6.41 -9.69
N LYS A 56 2.65 7.16 -10.72
CA LYS A 56 2.03 7.07 -12.05
C LYS A 56 2.68 6.02 -12.95
N GLU A 57 3.91 5.65 -12.64
CA GLU A 57 4.66 4.65 -13.41
C GLU A 57 4.33 3.25 -12.91
N LEU A 58 4.33 2.30 -13.84
CA LEU A 58 4.14 0.90 -13.49
C LEU A 58 5.41 0.39 -12.81
N PRO A 59 5.34 -0.17 -11.60
CA PRO A 59 6.52 -0.65 -10.90
C PRO A 59 7.14 -1.85 -11.61
N ARG A 60 8.47 -1.99 -11.54
CA ARG A 60 9.12 -3.18 -12.09
C ARG A 60 8.83 -4.38 -11.21
N LEU A 61 8.65 -5.55 -11.83
CA LEU A 61 8.43 -6.81 -11.11
C LEU A 61 9.51 -7.11 -10.07
N SER A 62 10.77 -6.77 -10.34
CA SER A 62 11.87 -6.94 -9.38
C SER A 62 11.73 -6.08 -8.13
N GLU A 63 11.19 -4.87 -8.27
CA GLU A 63 10.98 -3.93 -7.16
C GLU A 63 9.81 -4.37 -6.30
N LEU A 64 8.71 -4.78 -6.93
CA LEU A 64 7.58 -5.40 -6.24
C LEU A 64 8.03 -6.64 -5.47
N ARG A 65 8.79 -7.55 -6.08
CA ARG A 65 9.31 -8.74 -5.38
C ARG A 65 10.17 -8.38 -4.18
N ARG A 66 11.05 -7.39 -4.31
CA ARG A 66 11.87 -6.89 -3.20
C ARG A 66 10.98 -6.34 -2.07
N LEU A 67 9.99 -5.52 -2.42
CA LEU A 67 9.05 -4.94 -1.48
C LEU A 67 8.28 -6.01 -0.70
N PHE A 68 7.75 -7.02 -1.39
CA PHE A 68 7.07 -8.13 -0.72
C PHE A 68 8.00 -8.96 0.16
N HIS A 69 9.25 -9.17 -0.27
CA HIS A 69 10.24 -9.87 0.55
C HIS A 69 10.57 -9.14 1.86
N LEU A 70 10.51 -7.81 1.88
CA LEU A 70 10.71 -7.01 3.09
C LEU A 70 9.52 -7.08 4.05
N ILE A 71 8.32 -7.27 3.52
CA ILE A 71 7.06 -7.26 4.28
C ILE A 71 6.68 -8.66 4.76
N ASP A 72 7.07 -9.70 4.03
CA ASP A 72 6.76 -11.11 4.36
C ASP A 72 7.09 -11.49 5.81
N PRO A 73 8.27 -11.16 6.37
CA PRO A 73 8.57 -11.46 7.78
C PRO A 73 7.61 -10.78 8.76
N LEU A 74 7.08 -9.60 8.40
CA LEU A 74 6.12 -8.88 9.24
C LEU A 74 4.73 -9.52 9.17
N MET A 75 4.37 -10.14 8.05
CA MET A 75 3.11 -10.89 7.89
C MET A 75 3.13 -12.25 8.58
N GLN A 76 4.28 -12.94 8.58
CA GLN A 76 4.43 -14.23 9.25
C GLN A 76 4.18 -14.14 10.77
N ASP A 77 4.37 -12.95 11.36
CA ASP A 77 4.04 -12.66 12.76
C ASP A 77 2.51 -12.48 13.02
N GLY A 78 1.66 -12.75 12.03
CA GLY A 78 0.19 -12.68 12.14
C GLY A 78 -0.40 -11.30 11.83
N ALA A 79 0.38 -10.39 11.25
CA ALA A 79 -0.12 -9.09 10.82
C ALA A 79 -0.99 -9.21 9.56
N ALA A 80 -2.19 -8.65 9.60
CA ALA A 80 -3.02 -8.50 8.40
C ALA A 80 -2.40 -7.44 7.48
N LEU A 81 -2.18 -7.78 6.21
CA LEU A 81 -1.67 -6.85 5.19
C LEU A 81 -2.81 -6.32 4.33
N HIS A 82 -2.99 -5.00 4.34
CA HIS A 82 -3.85 -4.25 3.44
C HIS A 82 -2.99 -3.58 2.37
N VAL A 83 -3.32 -3.76 1.09
CA VAL A 83 -2.58 -3.11 0.00
C VAL A 83 -3.48 -2.11 -0.71
N LEU A 84 -3.03 -0.86 -0.75
CA LEU A 84 -3.72 0.24 -1.42
C LEU A 84 -2.87 0.65 -2.62
N CYS A 85 -3.48 0.66 -3.80
CA CYS A 85 -2.82 1.09 -5.04
C CYS A 85 -3.45 2.38 -5.53
N GLU A 86 -2.62 3.38 -5.88
CA GLU A 86 -3.10 4.61 -6.50
C GLU A 86 -3.57 4.39 -7.96
N SER A 87 -2.92 3.45 -8.66
CA SER A 87 -3.19 3.13 -10.07
C SER A 87 -3.81 1.74 -10.22
N LEU A 88 -4.85 1.63 -11.05
CA LEU A 88 -5.46 0.36 -11.42
C LEU A 88 -4.44 -0.58 -12.11
N ALA A 89 -3.51 -0.05 -12.89
CA ALA A 89 -2.49 -0.85 -13.55
C ALA A 89 -1.55 -1.52 -12.53
N THR A 90 -1.16 -0.78 -11.49
CA THR A 90 -0.37 -1.30 -10.37
C THR A 90 -1.17 -2.34 -9.59
N GLN A 91 -2.46 -2.10 -9.32
CA GLN A 91 -3.33 -3.07 -8.68
C GLN A 91 -3.38 -4.38 -9.47
N ARG A 92 -3.61 -4.32 -10.78
CA ARG A 92 -3.64 -5.52 -11.65
C ARG A 92 -2.31 -6.27 -11.66
N LEU A 93 -1.19 -5.55 -11.63
CA LEU A 93 0.13 -6.17 -11.56
C LEU A 93 0.35 -6.89 -10.24
N VAL A 94 -0.09 -6.30 -9.12
CA VAL A 94 -0.03 -6.91 -7.79
C VAL A 94 -0.92 -8.16 -7.72
N GLU A 95 -2.15 -8.09 -8.24
CA GLU A 95 -3.06 -9.24 -8.39
C GLU A 95 -2.41 -10.36 -9.22
N PHE A 96 -1.83 -10.01 -10.37
CA PHE A 96 -1.15 -10.97 -11.26
C PHE A 96 0.03 -11.66 -10.58
N CYS A 97 0.74 -10.96 -9.69
CA CYS A 97 1.85 -11.55 -8.95
C CYS A 97 1.41 -12.61 -7.93
N GLY A 98 0.10 -12.87 -7.76
CA GLY A 98 -0.43 -14.00 -7.00
C GLY A 98 -0.15 -13.92 -5.50
N LEU A 99 0.19 -12.73 -5.00
CA LEU A 99 0.29 -12.52 -3.56
C LEU A 99 -1.13 -12.56 -3.02
N HIS A 100 -1.38 -13.45 -2.05
CA HIS A 100 -2.63 -13.57 -1.31
C HIS A 100 -2.86 -12.31 -0.47
N LEU A 101 -3.11 -11.19 -1.15
CA LEU A 101 -3.32 -9.88 -0.57
C LEU A 101 -4.83 -9.66 -0.52
N VAL A 102 -5.34 -9.31 0.65
CA VAL A 102 -6.69 -8.77 0.77
C VAL A 102 -6.65 -7.35 0.21
N LEU A 103 -6.94 -7.23 -1.08
CA LEU A 103 -7.10 -5.95 -1.75
C LEU A 103 -8.48 -5.41 -1.39
N GLU A 104 -8.53 -4.40 -0.52
CA GLU A 104 -9.76 -3.66 -0.32
C GLU A 104 -9.86 -2.61 -1.43
N PRO A 105 -10.97 -2.59 -2.20
CA PRO A 105 -11.19 -1.50 -3.14
C PRO A 105 -11.24 -0.20 -2.34
N ASN A 106 -10.54 0.83 -2.83
CA ASN A 106 -10.67 2.17 -2.28
C ASN A 106 -12.15 2.57 -2.39
N GLU A 107 -12.83 2.84 -1.27
CA GLU A 107 -14.29 3.16 -1.20
C GLU A 107 -14.69 4.48 -1.91
N GLY A 108 -13.96 4.90 -2.95
CA GLY A 108 -14.26 6.04 -3.80
C GLY A 108 -14.68 5.68 -5.23
N GLN A 109 -14.66 4.40 -5.61
CA GLN A 109 -15.09 3.97 -6.95
C GLN A 109 -16.46 3.32 -6.90
N ALA A 110 -17.49 4.14 -6.65
CA ALA A 110 -18.85 3.74 -7.01
C ALA A 110 -18.88 3.50 -8.54
N PRO A 111 -19.44 2.37 -9.02
CA PRO A 111 -19.78 2.27 -10.42
C PRO A 111 -20.81 3.36 -10.71
N ASP A 112 -20.48 4.30 -11.58
CA ASP A 112 -21.46 5.24 -12.14
C ASP A 112 -22.39 4.40 -13.05
N CYS A 113 -23.33 3.69 -12.42
CA CYS A 113 -24.43 3.02 -13.08
C CYS A 113 -25.37 4.11 -13.60
N LYS A 114 -25.10 4.61 -14.80
CA LYS A 114 -26.13 5.22 -15.63
C LYS A 114 -26.69 4.15 -16.56
N SER A 115 -27.94 3.78 -16.30
CA SER A 115 -28.86 3.23 -17.30
C SER A 115 -30.25 3.77 -16.98
#